data_AF-A0A951SWX7-F1
#
_entry.id   AF-A0A951SWX7-F1
#
_cell.length_a   1.000
_cell.length_b   1.000
_cell.length_c   1.000
_cell.angle_alpha   90.00
_cell.angle_beta   90.00
_cell.angle_gamma   90.00
#
_symmetry.space_group_name_H-M   'P 1'
#
loop_
_entity.id
_entity.type
_entity.pdbx_description
1 polymer ?
#
loop_
_entity_poly.entity_id
_entity_poly.type
_entity_poly.pdbx_seq_one_letter_code
_entity_poly.pdbx_strand_id
1 'polypeptide(L)'
;LIQRLASSQRSIRSRQVSVEKSKLALSSAQIAYKNGTIDLSRLLDAEMLFLRSQVEFLTSTALFYESLSEWERLNGQSSDQFLIFSESEIQKTMKESVFNKGEIK
;
A
#
# COMPACT_ATOMS: atom_id res chain seq x y z
N LEU A 1 19.72 -11.62 3.65
CA LEU A 1 18.60 -10.94 2.96
C LEU A 1 17.36 -11.81 2.76
N ILE A 2 17.46 -13.03 2.22
CA ILE A 2 16.26 -13.87 1.92
C ILE A 2 15.37 -14.11 3.15
N GLN A 3 15.96 -14.41 4.31
CA GLN A 3 15.20 -14.57 5.57
C GLN A 3 14.50 -13.26 6.00
N ARG A 4 15.11 -12.10 5.73
CA ARG A 4 14.51 -10.78 5.99
C ARG A 4 13.31 -10.55 5.07
N LEU A 5 13.42 -10.89 3.77
CA LEU A 5 12.30 -10.82 2.82
C LEU A 5 11.14 -11.73 3.24
N ALA A 6 11.41 -12.99 3.58
CA ALA A 6 10.39 -13.93 4.04
C ALA A 6 9.72 -13.46 5.35
N SER A 7 10.49 -12.86 6.27
CA SER A 7 9.95 -12.24 7.48
C SER A 7 9.05 -11.05 7.16
N SER A 8 9.50 -10.12 6.31
CA SER A 8 8.74 -8.95 5.88
C SER A 8 7.44 -9.34 5.20
N GLN A 9 7.44 -10.36 4.35
CA GLN A 9 6.23 -10.85 3.67
C GLN A 9 5.17 -11.38 4.66
N ARG A 10 5.59 -12.13 5.70
CA ARG A 10 4.69 -12.55 6.79
C ARG A 10 4.16 -11.34 7.57
N SER A 11 5.02 -10.36 7.81
CA SER A 11 4.68 -9.13 8.51
C SER A 11 3.62 -8.31 7.77
N ILE A 12 3.74 -8.18 6.44
CA ILE A 12 2.75 -7.53 5.57
C ILE A 12 1.40 -8.24 5.64
N ARG A 13 1.38 -9.57 5.50
CA ARG A 13 0.14 -10.35 5.61
C ARG A 13 -0.54 -10.15 6.97
N SER A 14 0.24 -10.15 8.04
CA SER A 14 -0.29 -9.87 9.39
C SER A 14 -0.91 -8.47 9.48
N ARG A 15 -0.25 -7.46 8.91
CA ARG A 15 -0.75 -6.08 8.94
C ARG A 15 -1.98 -5.88 8.06
N GLN A 16 -2.06 -6.59 6.94
CA GLN A 16 -3.27 -6.62 6.12
C GLN A 16 -4.47 -7.16 6.92
N VAL A 17 -4.28 -8.23 7.70
CA VAL A 17 -5.33 -8.73 8.61
C VAL A 17 -5.70 -7.68 9.66
N SER A 18 -4.75 -6.92 10.20
CA SER A 18 -5.03 -5.82 11.12
C SER A 18 -5.85 -4.69 10.48
N VAL A 19 -5.58 -4.36 9.21
CA VAL A 19 -6.39 -3.39 8.44
C VAL A 19 -7.84 -3.88 8.33
N GLU A 20 -8.06 -5.13 7.96
CA GLU A 20 -9.43 -5.67 7.85
C GLU A 20 -10.15 -5.69 9.20
N LYS A 21 -9.45 -6.07 10.29
CA LYS A 21 -10.01 -6.05 11.64
C LYS A 21 -10.39 -4.64 12.10
N SER A 22 -9.51 -3.66 11.90
CA SER A 22 -9.78 -2.27 12.28
C SER A 22 -10.88 -1.63 11.43
N LYS A 23 -11.00 -2.00 10.15
CA LYS A 23 -12.13 -1.62 9.29
C LYS A 23 -13.46 -2.13 9.82
N LEU A 24 -13.53 -3.40 10.24
CA LEU A 24 -14.72 -3.98 10.84
C LEU A 24 -15.07 -3.32 12.18
N ALA A 25 -14.05 -3.01 13.00
CA ALA A 25 -14.23 -2.29 14.25
C ALA A 25 -14.79 -0.88 14.03
N LEU A 26 -14.27 -0.15 13.04
CA LEU A 26 -14.79 1.17 12.66
C LEU A 26 -16.24 1.09 12.19
N SER A 27 -16.58 0.13 11.32
CA SER A 27 -17.97 -0.08 10.88
C SER A 27 -18.91 -0.32 12.07
N SER A 28 -18.49 -1.14 13.03
CA SER A 28 -19.26 -1.40 14.25
C SER A 28 -19.42 -0.15 15.12
N ALA A 29 -18.36 0.64 15.28
CA ALA A 29 -18.41 1.91 16.01
C ALA A 29 -19.32 2.92 15.34
N GLN A 30 -19.33 3.02 14.01
CA GLN A 30 -20.23 3.90 13.27
C GLN A 30 -21.71 3.55 13.51
N ILE A 31 -22.05 2.27 13.57
CA ILE A 31 -23.41 1.80 13.90
C ILE A 31 -23.75 2.16 15.35
N ALA A 32 -22.86 1.86 16.30
CA ALA A 32 -23.08 2.12 17.71
C ALA A 32 -23.24 3.62 18.01
N TYR A 33 -22.46 4.48 17.33
CA TYR A 33 -22.56 5.93 17.47
C TYR A 33 -23.89 6.46 16.93
N LYS A 34 -24.31 6.00 15.74
CA LYS A 34 -25.62 6.36 15.16
C LYS A 34 -26.78 5.99 16.08
N ASN A 35 -26.65 4.91 16.83
CA ASN A 35 -27.66 4.44 17.77
C ASN A 35 -27.50 5.04 19.18
N GLY A 36 -26.54 5.96 19.38
CA GLY A 36 -26.28 6.62 20.68
C GLY A 36 -25.68 5.72 21.76
N THR A 37 -25.20 4.52 21.40
CA THR A 37 -24.61 3.54 22.32
C THR A 37 -23.18 3.92 22.74
N ILE A 38 -22.46 4.65 21.89
CA ILE A 38 -21.13 5.20 22.19
C ILE A 38 -21.11 6.70 21.90
N ASP A 39 -20.16 7.41 22.53
CA ASP A 39 -19.91 8.82 22.25
C ASP A 39 -19.03 9.03 21.01
N LEU A 40 -18.87 10.30 20.60
CA LEU A 40 -18.03 10.68 19.47
C LEU A 40 -16.56 10.30 19.68
N SER A 41 -16.06 10.36 20.92
CA SER A 41 -14.66 10.06 21.22
C SER A 41 -14.31 8.61 20.88
N ARG A 42 -15.23 7.68 21.17
CA ARG A 42 -15.08 6.25 20.84
C ARG A 42 -15.14 5.98 19.33
N LEU A 43 -15.92 6.75 18.59
CA LEU A 43 -15.91 6.67 17.13
C LEU A 43 -14.55 7.12 16.57
N LEU A 44 -14.03 8.25 17.05
CA LEU A 44 -12.73 8.79 16.63
C LEU A 44 -11.57 7.85 16.97
N ASP A 45 -11.61 7.18 18.13
CA ASP A 45 -10.64 6.14 18.50
C ASP A 45 -10.60 5.01 17.45
N ALA A 46 -11.77 4.57 16.96
CA ALA A 46 -11.86 3.53 15.93
C ALA A 46 -11.37 4.02 14.56
N GLU A 47 -11.63 5.28 14.19
CA GLU A 47 -11.11 5.90 12.97
C GLU A 47 -9.58 5.99 13.01
N MET A 48 -9.02 6.48 14.11
CA MET A 48 -7.57 6.54 14.31
C MET A 48 -6.92 5.15 14.22
N LEU A 49 -7.53 4.14 14.83
CA LEU A 49 -7.04 2.76 14.77
C LEU A 49 -6.99 2.23 13.33
N PHE A 50 -8.03 2.52 12.54
CA PHE A 50 -8.07 2.11 11.14
C PHE A 50 -7.01 2.82 10.30
N LEU A 51 -6.89 4.14 10.44
CA LEU A 51 -5.85 4.93 9.75
C LEU A 51 -4.45 4.45 10.12
N ARG A 52 -4.18 4.24 11.41
CA ARG A 52 -2.90 3.73 11.89
C ARG A 52 -2.57 2.36 11.29
N SER A 53 -3.55 1.46 11.25
CA SER A 53 -3.35 0.12 10.67
C SER A 53 -3.00 0.20 9.18
N GLN A 54 -3.61 1.12 8.43
CA GLN A 54 -3.28 1.36 7.02
C GLN A 54 -1.86 1.89 6.85
N VAL A 55 -1.46 2.89 7.64
CA VAL A 55 -0.11 3.46 7.59
C VAL A 55 0.91 2.37 7.88
N GLU A 56 0.72 1.57 8.94
CA GLU A 56 1.64 0.48 9.28
C GLU A 56 1.75 -0.56 8.15
N PHE A 57 0.64 -0.91 7.50
CA PHE A 57 0.63 -1.81 6.33
C PHE A 57 1.42 -1.23 5.15
N LEU A 58 1.19 0.04 4.81
CA LEU A 58 1.88 0.72 3.71
C LEU A 58 3.38 0.86 3.98
N THR A 59 3.77 1.29 5.18
CA THR A 59 5.18 1.40 5.58
C THR A 59 5.89 0.06 5.47
N SER A 60 5.23 -1.03 5.89
CA SER A 60 5.81 -2.38 5.82
C SER A 60 5.97 -2.88 4.40
N THR A 61 5.03 -2.51 3.54
CA THR A 61 5.06 -2.82 2.11
C THR A 61 6.20 -2.10 1.44
N ALA A 62 6.39 -0.80 1.73
CA ALA A 62 7.53 -0.02 1.24
C ALA A 62 8.88 -0.63 1.66
N LEU A 63 9.03 -0.98 2.95
CA LEU A 63 10.26 -1.61 3.47
C LEU A 63 10.55 -2.97 2.83
N PHE A 64 9.51 -3.73 2.47
CA PHE A 64 9.68 -4.98 1.73
C PHE A 64 10.21 -4.74 0.31
N TYR A 65 9.62 -3.80 -0.43
CA TYR A 65 10.09 -3.47 -1.78
C TYR A 65 11.51 -2.88 -1.77
N GLU A 66 11.87 -2.07 -0.78
CA GLU A 66 13.25 -1.59 -0.59
C GLU A 66 14.22 -2.77 -0.36
N SER A 67 13.83 -3.72 0.51
CA SER A 67 14.65 -4.91 0.76
C SER A 67 14.75 -5.82 -0.48
N LEU A 68 13.70 -5.87 -1.30
CA LEU A 68 13.65 -6.67 -2.52
C LEU A 68 14.56 -6.06 -3.59
N SER A 69 14.47 -4.76 -3.82
CA SER A 69 15.32 -4.06 -4.80
C SER A 69 16.80 -4.16 -4.41
N GLU A 70 17.13 -4.08 -3.11
CA GLU A 70 18.50 -4.30 -2.64
C GLU A 70 18.97 -5.74 -2.94
N TRP A 71 18.11 -6.73 -2.72
CA TRP A 71 18.43 -8.12 -3.03
C TRP A 71 18.66 -8.34 -4.53
N GLU A 72 17.79 -7.82 -5.37
CA GLU A 72 17.91 -7.91 -6.84
C GLU A 72 19.20 -7.26 -7.34
N ARG A 73 19.51 -6.05 -6.83
CA ARG A 73 20.75 -5.32 -7.14
C ARG A 73 22.00 -6.14 -6.79
N LEU A 74 22.00 -6.82 -5.64
CA LEU A 74 23.15 -7.60 -5.18
C LEU A 74 23.31 -8.94 -5.93
N ASN A 75 22.22 -9.54 -6.41
CA ASN A 75 22.25 -10.83 -7.10
C ASN A 75 22.27 -10.71 -8.63
N GLY A 76 22.06 -9.51 -9.18
CA GLY A 76 22.01 -9.28 -10.63
C GLY A 76 20.79 -9.91 -11.31
N GLN A 77 19.78 -10.30 -10.52
CA GLN A 77 18.53 -10.90 -11.01
C GLN A 77 17.39 -9.94 -10.71
N SER A 78 16.72 -9.45 -11.74
CA SER A 78 15.50 -8.64 -11.59
C SER A 78 14.29 -9.55 -11.40
N SER A 79 13.37 -9.17 -10.53
CA SER A 79 12.03 -9.75 -10.54
C SER A 79 11.07 -8.86 -11.34
N ASP A 80 9.97 -9.45 -11.80
CA ASP A 80 8.89 -8.72 -12.48
C ASP A 80 8.05 -7.86 -11.50
N GLN A 81 8.37 -7.87 -10.21
CA GLN A 81 7.59 -7.19 -9.17
C GLN A 81 7.58 -5.67 -9.31
N PHE A 82 8.58 -5.09 -10.00
CA PHE A 82 8.66 -3.65 -10.26
C PHE A 82 8.09 -3.24 -11.62
N LEU A 83 7.58 -4.17 -12.44
CA LEU A 83 6.99 -3.84 -13.75
C LEU A 83 5.78 -2.92 -13.62
N ILE A 84 5.08 -2.94 -12.49
CA ILE A 84 3.97 -2.01 -12.20
C ILE A 84 4.42 -0.53 -12.18
N PHE A 85 5.70 -0.26 -11.96
CA PHE A 85 6.28 1.10 -12.01
C PHE A 85 6.85 1.45 -13.39
N SER A 86 6.98 0.46 -14.28
CA SER A 86 7.58 0.62 -15.61
C SER A 86 6.64 1.30 -16.61
N GLU A 87 5.32 1.20 -16.41
CA GLU A 87 4.32 2.00 -17.13
C GLU A 87 3.78 3.12 -16.26
N SER A 88 4.59 4.15 -15.99
CA SER A 88 4.00 5.42 -15.55
C SER A 88 3.19 6.02 -16.71
N GLU A 89 2.00 6.55 -16.43
CA GLU A 89 1.22 7.31 -17.42
C GLU A 89 2.06 8.42 -18.08
N ILE A 90 3.06 8.95 -17.36
CA ILE A 90 4.04 9.92 -17.85
C ILE A 90 4.78 9.39 -19.10
N GLN A 91 5.15 8.11 -19.16
CA GLN A 91 5.78 7.52 -20.34
C GLN A 91 4.78 7.31 -21.50
N LYS A 92 3.49 7.04 -21.20
CA LYS A 92 2.42 6.99 -22.21
C LYS A 92 2.15 8.38 -22.80
N THR A 93 2.03 9.42 -21.96
CA THR A 93 1.84 10.81 -22.39
C THR A 93 3.05 11.36 -23.16
N MET A 94 4.28 10.97 -22.80
CA MET A 94 5.46 11.33 -23.58
C MET A 94 5.48 10.65 -24.95
N LYS A 95 5.10 9.37 -25.06
CA LYS A 95 4.99 8.68 -26.36
C LYS A 95 3.91 9.30 -27.24
N GLU A 96 2.74 9.65 -26.68
CA GLU A 96 1.65 10.29 -27.42
C GLU A 96 1.97 11.73 -27.86
N SER A 97 2.67 12.51 -27.02
CA SER A 97 3.07 13.88 -27.39
C SER A 97 4.19 13.93 -28.46
N VAL A 98 5.03 12.90 -28.53
CA VAL A 98 6.02 12.75 -29.61
C VAL A 98 5.35 12.30 -30.92
N PHE A 99 4.32 11.44 -30.85
CA PHE A 99 3.57 11.02 -32.03
C PHE A 99 2.77 12.17 -32.67
N ASN A 100 2.11 13.00 -31.86
CA ASN A 100 1.32 14.14 -32.35
C ASN A 100 2.15 15.32 -32.89
N LYS A 101 3.47 15.37 -32.60
CA LYS A 101 4.38 16.35 -33.20
C LYS A 101 5.03 15.87 -34.51
N GLY A 102 4.87 14.59 -34.85
CA GLY A 102 5.33 14.00 -36.12
C GLY A 102 4.33 14.14 -37.27
N GLU A 103 3.08 14.49 -36.98
CA GLU A 103 2.04 14.78 -37.97
C GLU A 103 1.79 16.29 -38.08
N ILE A 104 2.78 17.03 -38.55
CA ILE A 104 2.54 18.31 -39.19
C ILE A 104 3.10 18.19 -40.60
N LYS A 105 2.19 17.88 -41.53
CA LYS A 105 2.37 18.08 -42.97
C LYS A 105 2.47 19.57 -43.29
#